data_AF-A0A246G920-F1
#
_entry.id   AF-A0A246G920-F1
#
_cell.length_a   1.000
_cell.length_b   1.000
_cell.length_c   1.000
_cell.angle_alpha   90.00
_cell.angle_beta   90.00
_cell.angle_gamma   90.00
#
_symmetry.space_group_name_H-M   'P 1'
#
loop_
_entity.id
_entity.type
_entity.pdbx_description
1 polymer ?
#
loop_
_entity_poly.entity_id
_entity_poly.type
_entity_poly.pdbx_seq_one_letter_code
_entity_poly.pdbx_strand_id
1 'polypeptide(L)'
;MGFYYSLKTGIIWLLSEIILIALFLSLTNKSQILNLKKPIRILLSILFFVLFSWGAVALSESEKYKETIVVNKIAPSENLNKVDEVKTEIPPVDNTKLIEFQKTWSDSVVKSWKGKFIIASKLSLPDTISFELSKDATKSFNSNKSESLPMYLFSYKNSLKNKFGNEFNSIATTIDFIPNKELLKNNNPNEWSHPIMMNKGLKIYSGNQYSKDYIGKLNCKYKDKTDGNTYYVLIKDNGNETRILDYEFESYYWIKKTDPNYNSAIGLSKCNY
;
A
#
# COMPACT_ATOMS: atom_id res chain seq x y z
N MET A 1 -15.85 -23.77 7.17
CA MET A 1 -15.11 -22.90 6.24
C MET A 1 -15.88 -21.61 6.09
N GLY A 2 -15.40 -20.50 6.67
CA GLY A 2 -16.05 -19.19 6.50
C GLY A 2 -15.41 -18.46 5.34
N PHE A 3 -16.11 -18.36 4.21
CA PHE A 3 -15.66 -17.52 3.09
C PHE A 3 -15.98 -16.05 3.42
N TYR A 4 -15.00 -15.17 3.25
CA TYR A 4 -15.18 -13.73 3.45
C TYR A 4 -15.93 -13.12 2.26
N TYR A 5 -17.23 -12.90 2.43
CA TYR A 5 -18.07 -12.16 1.50
C TYR A 5 -17.81 -10.65 1.68
N SER A 6 -16.96 -10.09 0.82
CA SER A 6 -16.68 -8.65 0.77
C SER A 6 -16.99 -8.12 -0.63
N LEU A 7 -17.28 -6.83 -0.75
CA LEU A 7 -17.49 -6.17 -2.05
C LEU A 7 -16.33 -6.44 -3.02
N LYS A 8 -15.09 -6.50 -2.50
CA LYS A 8 -13.89 -6.83 -3.29
C LYS A 8 -13.92 -8.26 -3.82
N THR A 9 -14.36 -9.22 -3.00
CA THR A 9 -14.55 -10.61 -3.43
C THR A 9 -15.65 -10.70 -4.49
N GLY A 10 -16.78 -10.01 -4.29
CA GLY A 10 -17.87 -9.93 -5.27
C GLY A 10 -17.44 -9.37 -6.63
N ILE A 11 -16.63 -8.31 -6.66
CA ILE A 11 -16.10 -7.71 -7.90
C ILE A 11 -15.15 -8.68 -8.62
N ILE A 12 -14.29 -9.40 -7.88
CA ILE A 12 -13.39 -10.40 -8.47
C ILE A 12 -14.20 -11.54 -9.11
N TRP A 13 -15.28 -11.98 -8.46
CA TRP A 13 -16.19 -12.98 -9.02
C TRP A 13 -16.90 -12.48 -10.28
N LEU A 14 -17.43 -11.25 -10.26
CA LEU A 14 -18.05 -10.61 -11.43
C LEU A 14 -17.09 -10.47 -12.62
N LEU A 15 -15.85 -10.03 -12.38
CA LEU A 15 -14.82 -9.94 -13.42
C LEU A 15 -14.47 -11.31 -13.99
N SER A 16 -14.41 -12.34 -13.14
CA SER A 16 -14.16 -13.73 -13.56
C SER A 16 -15.30 -14.26 -14.44
N GLU A 17 -16.56 -13.95 -14.10
CA GLU A 17 -17.73 -14.29 -14.92
C GLU A 17 -17.74 -13.56 -16.27
N ILE A 18 -17.40 -12.26 -16.29
CA ILE A 18 -17.31 -11.49 -17.54
C ILE A 18 -16.24 -12.06 -18.47
N ILE A 19 -15.08 -12.44 -17.93
CA ILE A 19 -14.01 -13.09 -18.70
C ILE A 19 -14.45 -14.45 -19.24
N LEU A 20 -15.16 -15.25 -18.44
CA LEU A 20 -15.70 -16.54 -18.86
C LEU A 20 -16.77 -16.40 -19.94
N ILE A 21 -17.67 -15.42 -19.81
CA ILE A 21 -18.69 -15.12 -20.82
C ILE A 21 -18.03 -14.63 -22.10
N ALA A 22 -17.01 -13.77 -22.02
CA ALA A 22 -16.25 -13.31 -23.19
C ALA A 22 -15.52 -14.47 -23.90
N LEU A 23 -14.91 -15.39 -23.15
CA LEU A 23 -14.31 -16.61 -23.69
C LEU A 23 -15.34 -17.52 -24.33
N PHE A 24 -16.51 -17.68 -23.69
CA PHE A 24 -17.60 -18.50 -24.23
C PHE A 24 -18.19 -17.89 -25.50
N LEU A 25 -18.41 -16.57 -25.54
CA LEU A 25 -18.87 -15.83 -26.72
C LEU A 25 -17.83 -15.83 -27.85
N SER A 26 -16.55 -15.69 -27.53
CA SER A 26 -15.45 -15.84 -28.50
C SER A 26 -15.44 -17.24 -29.12
N LEU A 27 -15.80 -18.28 -28.35
CA LEU A 27 -15.92 -19.64 -28.83
C LEU A 27 -17.19 -19.86 -29.66
N THR A 28 -18.26 -19.06 -29.50
CA THR A 28 -19.51 -19.15 -30.30
C THR A 28 -19.41 -18.69 -31.75
N ASN A 29 -18.22 -18.31 -32.23
CA ASN A 29 -18.01 -18.23 -33.68
C ASN A 29 -18.22 -19.63 -34.28
N LYS A 30 -19.24 -19.78 -35.13
CA LYS A 30 -19.86 -21.07 -35.53
C LYS A 30 -18.88 -22.15 -36.00
N SER A 31 -17.68 -21.77 -36.45
CA SER A 31 -16.63 -22.66 -36.94
C SER A 31 -15.76 -23.31 -35.85
N GLN A 32 -15.72 -22.79 -34.62
CA GLN A 32 -14.82 -23.29 -33.56
C GLN A 32 -15.48 -24.27 -32.58
N ILE A 33 -16.79 -24.16 -32.30
CA ILE A 33 -17.49 -25.05 -31.35
C ILE A 33 -17.54 -26.51 -31.82
N LEU A 34 -17.69 -26.75 -33.13
CA LEU A 34 -17.79 -28.10 -33.69
C LEU A 34 -16.47 -28.89 -33.64
N ASN A 35 -15.33 -28.20 -33.54
CA ASN A 35 -14.00 -28.81 -33.43
C ASN A 35 -13.54 -29.03 -31.98
N LEU A 36 -14.32 -28.59 -30.99
CA LEU A 36 -14.01 -28.84 -29.58
C LEU A 36 -14.44 -30.25 -29.19
N LYS A 37 -13.51 -31.07 -28.69
CA LYS A 37 -13.81 -32.45 -28.24
C LYS A 37 -14.97 -32.42 -27.22
N LYS A 38 -15.99 -33.24 -27.46
CA LYS A 38 -17.20 -33.41 -26.62
C LYS A 38 -16.97 -33.35 -25.09
N PRO A 39 -15.93 -33.97 -24.51
CA PRO A 39 -15.64 -33.86 -23.07
C PRO A 39 -15.29 -32.45 -22.59
N ILE A 40 -14.59 -31.65 -23.39
CA ILE A 40 -14.17 -30.29 -23.03
C ILE A 40 -15.39 -29.36 -22.98
N ARG A 41 -16.34 -29.56 -23.90
CA ARG A 41 -17.61 -28.81 -23.92
C ARG A 41 -18.43 -29.07 -22.66
N ILE A 42 -18.50 -30.33 -22.24
CA ILE A 42 -19.22 -30.72 -21.01
C ILE A 42 -18.54 -30.14 -19.77
N LEU A 43 -17.20 -30.20 -19.70
CA LEU A 43 -16.42 -29.64 -18.61
C LEU A 43 -16.66 -28.12 -18.46
N LEU A 44 -16.62 -27.37 -19.57
CA LEU A 44 -16.85 -25.93 -19.58
C LEU A 44 -18.29 -25.57 -19.16
N SER A 45 -19.28 -26.35 -19.59
CA SER A 45 -20.66 -26.16 -19.14
C SER A 45 -20.82 -26.42 -17.64
N ILE A 46 -20.20 -27.47 -17.11
CA ILE A 46 -20.21 -27.75 -15.66
C ILE A 46 -19.53 -26.62 -14.88
N LEU A 47 -18.36 -26.15 -15.36
CA LEU A 47 -17.64 -25.04 -14.75
C LEU A 47 -18.50 -23.78 -14.71
N PHE A 48 -19.23 -23.50 -15.78
CA PHE A 48 -20.14 -22.36 -15.86
C PHE A 48 -21.24 -22.43 -14.80
N PHE A 49 -21.92 -23.57 -14.67
CA PHE A 49 -22.98 -23.73 -13.66
C PHE A 49 -22.45 -23.66 -12.22
N VAL A 50 -21.28 -24.22 -11.94
CA VAL A 50 -20.66 -24.16 -10.60
C VAL A 50 -20.27 -22.73 -10.23
N LEU A 51 -19.65 -21.99 -11.16
CA LEU A 51 -19.21 -20.62 -10.93
C LEU A 51 -20.41 -19.66 -10.79
N PHE A 52 -21.43 -19.80 -11.64
CA PHE A 52 -22.65 -18.97 -11.60
C PHE A 52 -23.45 -19.19 -10.32
N SER A 53 -23.54 -20.44 -9.85
CA SER A 53 -24.22 -20.77 -8.59
C SER A 53 -23.49 -20.17 -7.39
N TRP A 54 -22.15 -20.13 -7.41
CA TRP A 54 -21.37 -19.56 -6.31
C TRP A 54 -21.32 -18.03 -6.33
N GLY A 55 -21.26 -17.41 -7.51
CA GLY A 55 -21.31 -15.95 -7.69
C GLY A 55 -22.62 -15.36 -7.18
N ALA A 56 -23.76 -16.00 -7.49
CA ALA A 56 -25.08 -15.57 -7.02
C ALA A 56 -25.23 -15.61 -5.49
N VAL A 57 -24.72 -16.68 -4.85
CA VAL A 57 -24.71 -16.80 -3.38
C VAL A 57 -23.85 -15.71 -2.75
N ALA A 58 -22.68 -15.43 -3.33
CA ALA A 58 -21.77 -14.41 -2.81
C ALA A 58 -22.30 -12.98 -2.90
N LEU A 59 -23.05 -12.67 -3.96
CA LEU A 59 -23.71 -11.36 -4.12
C LEU A 59 -24.91 -11.22 -3.16
N SER A 60 -25.74 -12.26 -3.04
CA SER A 60 -26.91 -12.26 -2.13
C SER A 60 -26.52 -12.06 -0.66
N GLU A 61 -25.44 -12.72 -0.20
CA GLU A 61 -24.97 -12.53 1.18
C GLU A 61 -24.33 -11.15 1.38
N SER A 62 -23.71 -10.55 0.36
CA SER A 62 -23.13 -9.21 0.47
C SER A 62 -24.17 -8.09 0.67
N GLU A 63 -25.41 -8.27 0.19
CA GLU A 63 -26.52 -7.33 0.42
C GLU A 63 -27.04 -7.41 1.85
N LYS A 64 -27.09 -8.59 2.48
CA LYS A 64 -27.44 -8.75 3.90
C LYS A 64 -26.50 -7.99 4.85
N TYR A 65 -25.23 -7.84 4.47
CA TYR A 65 -24.25 -7.04 5.23
C TYR A 65 -24.34 -5.53 4.98
N LYS A 66 -25.03 -5.07 3.93
CA LYS A 66 -25.31 -3.64 3.71
C LYS A 66 -26.51 -3.16 4.53
N GLU A 67 -27.54 -3.98 4.70
CA GLU A 67 -28.73 -3.62 5.50
C GLU A 67 -28.48 -3.59 7.01
N THR A 68 -27.39 -4.19 7.49
CA THR A 68 -27.02 -4.15 8.91
C THR A 68 -26.17 -2.95 9.32
N ILE A 69 -25.82 -2.06 8.37
CA ILE A 69 -25.38 -0.69 8.68
C ILE A 69 -26.62 0.20 8.78
N VAL A 70 -27.51 -0.13 9.71
CA VAL A 70 -28.47 0.87 10.20
C VAL A 70 -27.63 1.88 10.96
N VAL A 71 -27.35 2.98 10.27
CA VAL A 71 -26.91 4.23 10.87
C VAL A 71 -27.85 4.48 12.05
N ASN A 72 -27.32 4.38 13.27
CA ASN A 72 -28.01 4.84 14.46
C ASN A 72 -28.12 6.37 14.31
N LYS A 73 -29.16 6.83 13.61
CA LYS A 73 -29.56 8.23 13.56
C LYS A 73 -30.00 8.56 14.98
N ILE A 74 -29.08 9.12 15.75
CA ILE A 74 -29.40 9.82 16.98
C ILE A 74 -30.27 11.00 16.57
N ALA A 75 -31.58 10.88 16.81
CA ALA A 75 -32.49 12.02 16.82
C ALA A 75 -32.09 12.92 18.00
N PRO A 76 -32.12 14.26 17.86
CA PRO A 76 -31.85 15.14 18.99
C PRO A 76 -33.09 15.15 19.88
N SER A 77 -33.06 14.44 21.01
CA SER A 77 -34.04 14.67 22.08
C SER A 77 -33.40 15.54 23.14
N GLU A 78 -33.82 16.80 23.19
CA GLU A 78 -33.72 17.65 24.37
C GLU A 78 -34.34 16.91 25.56
N ASN A 79 -33.52 16.60 26.56
CA ASN A 79 -33.84 16.79 27.96
C ASN A 79 -32.64 16.41 28.82
N LEU A 80 -32.03 17.44 29.40
CA LEU A 80 -31.19 17.35 30.58
C LEU A 80 -31.97 16.62 31.68
N ASN A 81 -31.48 15.45 32.11
CA ASN A 81 -31.57 15.06 33.52
C ASN A 81 -30.51 14.03 33.86
N LYS A 82 -29.84 14.30 34.98
CA LYS A 82 -28.77 13.51 35.60
C LYS A 82 -29.14 12.02 35.64
N VAL A 83 -28.28 11.20 35.05
CA VAL A 83 -28.16 9.79 35.37
C VAL A 83 -26.70 9.57 35.72
N ASP A 84 -26.46 9.05 36.91
CA ASP A 84 -25.14 8.76 37.44
C ASP A 84 -24.29 8.02 36.40
N GLU A 85 -23.06 8.49 36.24
CA GLU A 85 -22.02 7.83 35.46
C GLU A 85 -21.76 6.46 36.09
N VAL A 86 -22.51 5.44 35.68
CA VAL A 86 -22.07 4.07 35.80
C VAL A 86 -20.88 3.98 34.84
N LYS A 87 -19.68 4.25 35.36
CA LYS A 87 -18.46 3.69 34.81
C LYS A 87 -18.67 2.19 34.81
N THR A 88 -19.14 1.66 33.70
CA THR A 88 -18.90 0.27 33.34
C THR A 88 -17.38 0.18 33.19
N GLU A 89 -16.71 -0.07 34.32
CA GLU A 89 -15.37 -0.64 34.31
C GLU A 89 -15.50 -1.94 33.50
N ILE A 90 -15.12 -1.85 32.23
CA ILE A 90 -14.84 -3.02 31.42
C ILE A 90 -13.81 -3.79 32.24
N PRO A 91 -14.11 -5.02 32.69
CA PRO A 91 -13.14 -5.78 33.45
C PRO A 91 -11.83 -5.80 32.67
N PRO A 92 -10.67 -5.55 33.30
CA PRO A 92 -9.41 -5.53 32.58
C PRO A 92 -9.27 -6.90 31.90
N VAL A 93 -9.41 -6.92 30.58
CA VAL A 93 -9.06 -8.09 29.80
C VAL A 93 -7.61 -8.35 30.14
N ASP A 94 -7.32 -9.49 30.75
CA ASP A 94 -5.96 -9.90 31.06
C ASP A 94 -5.20 -10.08 29.74
N ASN A 95 -4.63 -8.97 29.26
CA ASN A 95 -3.90 -8.89 28.01
C ASN A 95 -2.52 -9.54 28.11
N THR A 96 -2.16 -10.14 29.26
CA THR A 96 -0.85 -10.78 29.45
C THR A 96 -0.61 -11.84 28.38
N LYS A 97 -1.62 -12.65 28.06
CA LYS A 97 -1.55 -13.67 26.99
C LYS A 97 -1.32 -13.06 25.61
N LEU A 98 -2.00 -11.95 25.31
CA LEU A 98 -1.85 -11.23 24.05
C LEU A 98 -0.45 -10.63 23.94
N ILE A 99 0.02 -9.96 24.99
CA ILE A 99 1.33 -9.30 25.05
C ILE A 99 2.45 -10.34 24.87
N GLU A 100 2.37 -11.48 25.56
CA GLU A 100 3.36 -12.56 25.43
C GLU A 100 3.38 -13.16 24.01
N PHE A 101 2.19 -13.37 23.43
CA PHE A 101 2.07 -13.79 22.04
C PHE A 101 2.69 -12.76 21.07
N GLN A 102 2.38 -11.47 21.22
CA GLN A 102 2.88 -10.40 20.37
C GLN A 102 4.41 -10.30 20.42
N LYS A 103 5.01 -10.41 21.62
CA LYS A 103 6.47 -10.48 21.79
C LYS A 103 7.05 -11.65 21.00
N THR A 104 6.55 -12.86 21.26
CA THR A 104 7.02 -14.11 20.63
C THR A 104 6.88 -14.08 19.11
N TRP A 105 5.73 -13.62 18.62
CA TRP A 105 5.46 -13.49 17.18
C TRP A 105 6.39 -12.48 16.53
N SER A 106 6.57 -11.30 17.14
CA SER A 106 7.45 -10.26 16.61
C SER A 106 8.91 -10.72 16.54
N ASP A 107 9.39 -11.43 17.56
CA ASP A 107 10.74 -12.00 17.60
C ASP A 107 10.94 -13.06 16.52
N SER A 108 9.93 -13.90 16.27
CA SER A 108 9.95 -14.90 15.21
C SER A 108 10.09 -14.24 13.83
N VAL A 109 9.32 -13.17 13.59
CA VAL A 109 9.41 -12.37 12.36
C VAL A 109 10.83 -11.82 12.17
N VAL A 110 11.39 -11.14 13.18
CA VAL A 110 12.75 -10.59 13.11
C VAL A 110 13.79 -11.69 12.83
N LYS A 111 13.72 -12.82 13.54
CA LYS A 111 14.66 -13.94 13.38
C LYS A 111 14.59 -14.58 12.00
N SER A 112 13.40 -14.69 11.40
CA SER A 112 13.22 -15.29 10.06
C SER A 112 13.99 -14.54 8.96
N TRP A 113 14.13 -13.22 9.10
CA TRP A 113 14.85 -12.38 8.14
C TRP A 113 16.36 -12.36 8.30
N LYS A 114 16.88 -12.78 9.46
CA LYS A 114 18.33 -12.78 9.74
C LYS A 114 18.99 -11.42 9.43
N GLY A 115 18.29 -10.33 9.70
CA GLY A 115 18.76 -8.96 9.45
C GLY A 115 18.76 -8.49 7.98
N LYS A 116 18.32 -9.32 7.02
CA LYS A 116 18.33 -8.94 5.59
C LYS A 116 17.27 -7.88 5.24
N PHE A 117 16.08 -8.00 5.82
CA PHE A 117 14.94 -7.13 5.53
C PHE A 117 14.42 -6.42 6.79
N ILE A 118 14.11 -7.18 7.84
CA ILE A 118 13.80 -6.67 9.18
C ILE A 118 14.98 -6.96 10.10
N ILE A 119 15.40 -5.96 10.88
CA ILE A 119 16.55 -6.06 11.79
C ILE A 119 16.15 -6.04 13.27
N ALA A 120 15.02 -5.44 13.62
CA ALA A 120 14.54 -5.34 14.99
C ALA A 120 13.03 -5.07 15.03
N SER A 121 12.42 -5.27 16.20
CA SER A 121 11.07 -4.82 16.51
C SER A 121 11.10 -3.76 17.63
N LYS A 122 10.17 -2.81 17.58
CA LYS A 122 9.89 -1.84 18.64
C LYS A 122 8.43 -2.01 19.05
N LEU A 123 8.22 -2.25 20.33
CA LEU A 123 6.93 -2.70 20.85
C LEU A 123 6.35 -1.64 21.80
N SER A 124 5.09 -1.28 21.60
CA SER A 124 4.27 -0.50 22.53
C SER A 124 2.96 -1.27 22.70
N LEU A 125 3.02 -2.35 23.47
CA LEU A 125 1.98 -3.38 23.52
C LEU A 125 0.84 -2.99 24.47
N PRO A 126 -0.40 -3.44 24.19
CA PRO A 126 -0.80 -4.32 23.08
C PRO A 126 -1.07 -3.59 21.75
N ASP A 127 -0.88 -2.28 21.72
CA ASP A 127 -1.42 -1.41 20.67
C ASP A 127 -0.57 -1.34 19.41
N THR A 128 0.77 -1.44 19.52
CA THR A 128 1.66 -1.20 18.38
C THR A 128 2.87 -2.13 18.35
N ILE A 129 3.12 -2.70 17.17
CA ILE A 129 4.33 -3.44 16.81
C ILE A 129 4.95 -2.76 15.59
N SER A 130 6.14 -2.21 15.73
CA SER A 130 6.88 -1.61 14.62
C SER A 130 8.09 -2.44 14.25
N PHE A 131 8.31 -2.72 12.97
CA PHE A 131 9.50 -3.42 12.50
C PHE A 131 10.50 -2.46 11.86
N GLU A 132 11.72 -2.46 12.38
CA GLU A 132 12.82 -1.68 11.81
C GLU A 132 13.40 -2.40 10.59
N LEU A 133 13.38 -1.71 9.46
CA LEU A 133 13.91 -2.22 8.20
C LEU A 133 15.44 -2.14 8.16
N SER A 134 16.05 -3.04 7.37
CA SER A 134 17.47 -2.96 7.00
C SER A 134 17.75 -1.70 6.18
N LYS A 135 19.04 -1.36 6.01
CA LYS A 135 19.44 -0.20 5.20
C LYS A 135 18.91 -0.30 3.77
N ASP A 136 19.05 -1.46 3.14
CA ASP A 136 18.61 -1.65 1.76
C ASP A 136 17.09 -1.69 1.65
N ALA A 137 16.39 -2.34 2.59
CA ALA A 137 14.93 -2.31 2.62
C ALA A 137 14.37 -0.88 2.87
N THR A 138 15.11 -0.03 3.59
CA THR A 138 14.72 1.37 3.81
C THR A 138 14.80 2.21 2.53
N LYS A 139 15.66 1.86 1.56
CA LYS A 139 15.73 2.56 0.24
C LYS A 139 14.46 2.37 -0.60
N SER A 140 13.70 1.31 -0.34
CA SER A 140 12.40 1.03 -0.98
C SER A 140 11.25 1.13 0.01
N PHE A 141 11.34 2.03 1.00
CA PHE A 141 10.39 2.10 2.12
C PHE A 141 8.93 2.14 1.69
N ASN A 142 8.57 3.03 0.75
CA ASN A 142 7.18 3.21 0.30
C ASN A 142 6.65 1.95 -0.41
N SER A 143 7.44 1.35 -1.32
CA SER A 143 7.09 0.09 -1.97
C SER A 143 6.94 -1.03 -0.96
N ASN A 144 7.87 -1.16 -0.01
CA ASN A 144 7.79 -2.16 1.04
C ASN A 144 6.54 -1.96 1.92
N LYS A 145 6.18 -0.72 2.25
CA LYS A 145 4.94 -0.41 2.98
C LYS A 145 3.69 -0.80 2.20
N SER A 146 3.68 -0.62 0.89
CA SER A 146 2.54 -1.00 0.04
C SER A 146 2.45 -2.51 -0.21
N GLU A 147 3.58 -3.17 -0.46
CA GLU A 147 3.63 -4.53 -0.99
C GLU A 147 3.88 -5.58 0.11
N SER A 148 4.78 -5.28 1.04
CA SER A 148 5.23 -6.24 2.06
C SER A 148 4.46 -6.13 3.38
N LEU A 149 4.12 -4.91 3.83
CA LEU A 149 3.42 -4.71 5.11
C LEU A 149 2.09 -5.49 5.21
N PRO A 150 1.25 -5.58 4.16
CA PRO A 150 0.00 -6.36 4.20
C PRO A 150 0.21 -7.84 4.57
N MET A 151 1.34 -8.43 4.17
CA MET A 151 1.68 -9.82 4.51
C MET A 151 1.83 -10.01 6.03
N TYR A 152 2.47 -9.07 6.72
CA TYR A 152 2.67 -9.15 8.18
C TYR A 152 1.37 -8.93 8.93
N LEU A 153 0.54 -7.99 8.47
CA LEU A 153 -0.80 -7.78 9.01
C LEU A 153 -1.65 -9.05 8.90
N PHE A 154 -1.62 -9.71 7.74
CA PHE A 154 -2.32 -10.97 7.51
C PHE A 154 -1.77 -12.11 8.37
N SER A 155 -0.45 -12.28 8.41
CA SER A 155 0.23 -13.29 9.23
C SER A 155 -0.11 -13.14 10.71
N TYR A 156 -0.04 -11.92 11.25
CA TYR A 156 -0.39 -11.62 12.63
C TYR A 156 -1.82 -12.02 12.97
N LYS A 157 -2.79 -11.56 12.15
CA LYS A 157 -4.21 -11.85 12.37
C LYS A 157 -4.50 -13.34 12.35
N ASN A 158 -3.89 -14.08 11.42
CA ASN A 158 -4.05 -15.53 11.35
C ASN A 158 -3.41 -16.24 12.54
N SER A 159 -2.19 -15.86 12.93
CA SER A 159 -1.52 -16.44 14.09
C SER A 159 -2.29 -16.17 15.39
N LEU A 160 -2.84 -14.96 15.54
CA LEU A 160 -3.65 -14.57 16.69
C LEU A 160 -4.95 -15.41 16.75
N LYS A 161 -5.66 -15.49 15.61
CA LYS A 161 -6.90 -16.27 15.49
C LYS A 161 -6.68 -17.77 15.72
N ASN A 162 -5.58 -18.31 15.21
CA ASN A 162 -5.24 -19.73 15.39
C ASN A 162 -4.95 -20.07 16.86
N LYS A 163 -4.39 -19.12 17.63
CA LYS A 163 -4.02 -19.35 19.03
C LYS A 163 -5.15 -19.07 20.02
N PHE A 164 -5.93 -18.01 19.79
CA PHE A 164 -6.91 -17.50 20.75
C PHE A 164 -8.34 -17.41 20.19
N GLY A 165 -8.59 -17.90 18.97
CA GLY A 165 -9.89 -17.78 18.32
C GLY A 165 -10.28 -16.32 18.12
N ASN A 166 -11.41 -15.92 18.68
CA ASN A 166 -11.94 -14.56 18.56
C ASN A 166 -11.74 -13.70 19.84
N GLU A 167 -11.03 -14.22 20.85
CA GLU A 167 -10.86 -13.60 22.17
C GLU A 167 -10.35 -12.15 22.10
N PHE A 168 -9.41 -11.87 21.19
CA PHE A 168 -8.78 -10.56 21.05
C PHE A 168 -9.21 -9.77 19.81
N ASN A 169 -10.34 -10.12 19.17
CA ASN A 169 -10.79 -9.45 17.94
C ASN A 169 -11.15 -7.96 18.14
N SER A 170 -11.48 -7.55 19.37
CA SER A 170 -11.77 -6.16 19.73
C SER A 170 -10.51 -5.29 19.89
N ILE A 171 -9.32 -5.90 20.02
CA ILE A 171 -8.07 -5.17 20.22
C ILE A 171 -7.42 -4.88 18.87
N ALA A 172 -7.38 -3.60 18.51
CA ALA A 172 -6.79 -3.14 17.26
C ALA A 172 -5.28 -2.91 17.41
N THR A 173 -4.48 -3.96 17.20
CA THR A 173 -3.01 -3.81 17.13
C THR A 173 -2.58 -3.21 15.79
N THR A 174 -1.86 -2.09 15.84
CA THR A 174 -1.19 -1.47 14.70
C THR A 174 0.14 -2.17 14.42
N ILE A 175 0.37 -2.54 13.16
CA ILE A 175 1.65 -3.09 12.69
C ILE A 175 2.15 -2.23 11.54
N ASP A 176 3.38 -1.73 11.65
CA ASP A 176 3.98 -0.85 10.64
C ASP A 176 5.50 -1.06 10.51
N PHE A 177 6.07 -0.51 9.45
CA PHE A 177 7.52 -0.40 9.27
C PHE A 177 8.03 0.94 9.77
N ILE A 178 9.24 0.90 10.33
CA ILE A 178 10.03 2.09 10.63
C ILE A 178 11.36 2.01 9.88
N PRO A 179 11.89 3.14 9.40
CA PRO A 179 13.15 3.17 8.67
C PRO A 179 14.32 2.79 9.56
N ASN A 180 15.42 2.36 8.93
CA ASN A 180 16.67 2.12 9.62
C ASN A 180 17.17 3.39 10.33
N LYS A 181 17.43 3.31 11.63
CA LYS A 181 17.83 4.49 12.44
C LYS A 181 19.16 5.11 12.00
N GLU A 182 20.08 4.32 11.46
CA GLU A 182 21.38 4.86 11.02
C GLU A 182 21.24 5.75 9.79
N LEU A 183 20.32 5.44 8.88
CA LEU A 183 20.05 6.30 7.72
C LEU A 183 19.40 7.63 8.12
N LEU A 184 18.54 7.61 9.15
CA LEU A 184 17.88 8.82 9.64
C LEU A 184 18.85 9.85 10.24
N LYS A 185 19.98 9.42 10.82
CA LYS A 185 20.97 10.34 11.41
C LYS A 185 21.51 11.36 10.40
N ASN A 186 21.57 10.98 9.13
CA ASN A 186 22.16 11.79 8.06
C ASN A 186 21.12 12.34 7.07
N ASN A 187 19.85 11.94 7.19
CA ASN A 187 18.77 12.30 6.26
C ASN A 187 17.49 12.66 7.03
N ASN A 188 17.49 13.82 7.69
CA ASN A 188 16.30 14.36 8.34
C ASN A 188 15.22 14.69 7.29
N PRO A 189 14.05 14.01 7.27
CA PRO A 189 13.03 14.24 6.25
C PRO A 189 12.55 15.70 6.16
N ASN A 190 12.60 16.43 7.27
CA ASN A 190 12.13 17.82 7.34
C ASN A 190 12.99 18.80 6.54
N GLU A 191 14.24 18.44 6.22
CA GLU A 191 15.17 19.25 5.41
C GLU A 191 14.86 19.17 3.90
N TRP A 192 14.00 18.24 3.50
CA TRP A 192 13.73 17.94 2.11
C TRP A 192 12.32 18.35 1.71
N SER A 193 12.16 18.67 0.44
CA SER A 193 10.86 18.87 -0.20
C SER A 193 10.90 18.33 -1.62
N HIS A 194 9.72 18.09 -2.17
CA HIS A 194 9.59 17.94 -3.61
C HIS A 194 9.83 19.29 -4.29
N PRO A 195 10.43 19.30 -5.49
CA PRO A 195 10.70 20.53 -6.21
C PRO A 195 9.39 21.13 -6.75
N ILE A 196 9.04 22.34 -6.32
CA ILE A 196 7.90 23.11 -6.84
C ILE A 196 8.36 24.11 -7.92
N MET A 197 9.61 24.57 -7.83
CA MET A 197 10.21 25.50 -8.77
C MET A 197 11.38 24.85 -9.50
N MET A 198 11.46 25.10 -10.81
CA MET A 198 12.45 24.53 -11.71
C MET A 198 13.47 25.61 -12.06
N ASN A 199 14.42 25.86 -11.16
CA ASN A 199 15.47 26.86 -11.36
C ASN A 199 16.76 26.22 -11.88
N LYS A 200 17.46 26.93 -12.77
CA LYS A 200 18.76 26.49 -13.26
C LYS A 200 19.76 26.39 -12.08
N GLY A 201 20.52 25.31 -12.03
CA GLY A 201 21.51 25.01 -10.99
C GLY A 201 20.93 24.35 -9.73
N LEU A 202 19.63 24.10 -9.67
CA LEU A 202 19.00 23.40 -8.54
C LEU A 202 19.51 21.95 -8.45
N LYS A 203 20.00 21.52 -7.28
CA LYS A 203 20.45 20.14 -7.08
C LYS A 203 19.26 19.22 -6.88
N ILE A 204 19.19 18.16 -7.68
CA ILE A 204 18.09 17.20 -7.67
C ILE A 204 18.59 15.87 -7.14
N TYR A 205 17.75 15.23 -6.32
CA TYR A 205 18.01 13.96 -5.69
C TYR A 205 16.87 12.97 -6.00
N SER A 206 17.19 11.69 -6.20
CA SER A 206 16.20 10.61 -6.34
C SER A 206 16.13 9.81 -5.05
N GLY A 207 15.04 9.07 -4.88
CA GLY A 207 14.87 8.14 -3.77
C GLY A 207 13.62 8.44 -2.98
N ASN A 208 13.68 8.25 -1.67
CA ASN A 208 12.52 8.40 -0.80
C ASN A 208 12.80 9.35 0.38
N GLN A 209 11.80 9.50 1.25
CA GLN A 209 11.86 10.39 2.40
C GLN A 209 13.06 10.12 3.35
N TYR A 210 13.61 8.90 3.36
CA TYR A 210 14.69 8.44 4.24
C TYR A 210 16.04 8.18 3.55
N SER A 211 16.07 8.04 2.23
CA SER A 211 17.30 7.82 1.45
C SER A 211 17.23 8.55 0.14
N LYS A 212 18.21 9.42 -0.12
CA LYS A 212 18.25 10.27 -1.30
C LYS A 212 19.65 10.26 -1.91
N ASP A 213 19.70 10.05 -3.21
CA ASP A 213 20.94 10.01 -3.98
C ASP A 213 20.98 11.21 -4.93
N TYR A 214 22.10 11.92 -4.95
CA TYR A 214 22.28 13.08 -5.83
C TYR A 214 22.35 12.62 -7.29
N ILE A 215 21.55 13.25 -8.15
CA ILE A 215 21.46 12.91 -9.58
C ILE A 215 22.19 13.94 -10.44
N GLY A 216 22.17 15.21 -10.05
CA GLY A 216 22.76 16.30 -10.81
C GLY A 216 22.12 17.65 -10.54
N LYS A 217 22.58 18.68 -11.26
CA LYS A 217 22.01 20.03 -11.24
C LYS A 217 21.14 20.27 -12.45
N LEU A 218 19.95 20.80 -12.23
CA LEU A 218 19.01 21.18 -13.29
C LEU A 218 19.66 22.21 -14.23
N ASN A 219 19.68 21.95 -15.53
CA ASN A 219 20.36 22.83 -16.50
C ASN A 219 19.39 23.49 -17.47
N CYS A 220 18.61 22.69 -18.20
CA CYS A 220 17.71 23.17 -19.23
C CYS A 220 16.52 22.20 -19.43
N LYS A 221 15.52 22.63 -20.19
CA LYS A 221 14.42 21.75 -20.65
C LYS A 221 14.29 21.73 -22.17
N TYR A 222 13.80 20.63 -22.70
CA TYR A 222 13.41 20.53 -24.10
C TYR A 222 12.13 19.71 -24.25
N LYS A 223 11.40 19.94 -25.34
CA LYS A 223 10.26 19.12 -25.73
C LYS A 223 10.72 18.20 -26.84
N ASP A 224 10.65 16.90 -26.62
CA ASP A 224 11.01 15.92 -27.63
C ASP A 224 9.91 15.87 -28.69
N LYS A 225 10.31 15.87 -29.97
CA LYS A 225 9.39 15.89 -31.10
C LYS A 225 8.81 14.51 -31.42
N THR A 226 9.44 13.44 -30.92
CA THR A 226 9.07 12.06 -31.24
C THR A 226 7.92 11.57 -30.37
N ASP A 227 7.99 11.79 -29.06
CA ASP A 227 6.97 11.38 -28.09
C ASP A 227 6.12 12.55 -27.57
N GLY A 228 6.50 13.80 -27.88
CA GLY A 228 5.81 15.00 -27.44
C GLY A 228 6.03 15.36 -25.97
N ASN A 229 6.87 14.63 -25.25
CA ASN A 229 7.12 14.83 -23.82
C ASN A 229 8.12 15.97 -23.56
N THR A 230 7.98 16.60 -22.40
CA THR A 230 8.97 17.57 -21.91
C THR A 230 9.96 16.85 -21.01
N TYR A 231 11.25 17.07 -21.27
CA TYR A 231 12.35 16.52 -20.50
C TYR A 231 13.16 17.64 -19.85
N TYR A 232 13.52 17.41 -18.58
CA TYR A 232 14.53 18.19 -17.88
C TYR A 232 15.89 17.52 -18.02
N VAL A 233 16.91 18.33 -18.34
CA VAL A 233 18.30 17.89 -18.44
C VAL A 233 19.03 18.30 -17.18
N LEU A 234 19.68 17.33 -16.54
CA LEU A 234 20.52 17.49 -15.38
C LEU A 234 21.97 17.25 -15.78
N ILE A 235 22.87 18.09 -15.29
CA ILE A 235 24.31 17.90 -15.44
C ILE A 235 24.87 17.33 -14.14
N LYS A 236 25.52 16.18 -14.23
CA LYS A 236 26.28 15.56 -13.14
C LYS A 236 27.60 16.30 -12.92
N ASP A 237 28.22 16.08 -11.76
CA ASP A 237 29.49 16.72 -11.43
C ASP A 237 30.64 16.29 -12.39
N ASN A 238 30.50 15.14 -13.04
CA ASN A 238 31.43 14.66 -14.07
C ASN A 238 31.12 15.17 -15.49
N GLY A 239 30.14 16.07 -15.64
CA GLY A 239 29.71 16.62 -16.92
C GLY A 239 28.69 15.77 -17.68
N ASN A 240 28.38 14.54 -17.24
CA ASN A 240 27.41 13.70 -17.92
C ASN A 240 25.99 14.24 -17.75
N GLU A 241 25.19 14.10 -18.81
CA GLU A 241 23.79 14.46 -18.77
C GLU A 241 22.92 13.31 -18.27
N THR A 242 21.83 13.65 -17.58
CA THR A 242 20.73 12.74 -17.26
C THR A 242 19.44 13.45 -17.55
N ARG A 243 18.45 12.70 -18.05
CA ARG A 243 17.15 13.23 -18.47
C ARG A 243 16.09 12.67 -17.56
N ILE A 244 15.14 13.52 -17.19
CA ILE A 244 13.98 13.13 -16.39
C ILE A 244 12.72 13.74 -17.00
N LEU A 245 11.62 13.02 -16.91
CA LEU A 245 10.34 13.47 -17.43
C LEU A 245 9.74 14.56 -16.55
N ASP A 246 9.13 15.56 -17.18
CA ASP A 246 8.55 16.72 -16.50
C ASP A 246 7.50 16.30 -15.46
N TYR A 247 6.57 15.43 -15.83
CA TYR A 247 5.48 14.99 -14.94
C TYR A 247 5.98 14.13 -13.75
N GLU A 248 7.19 13.57 -13.83
CA GLU A 248 7.78 12.80 -12.73
C GLU A 248 8.45 13.70 -11.69
N PHE A 249 8.74 14.96 -12.06
CA PHE A 249 9.62 15.86 -11.31
C PHE A 249 9.13 16.11 -9.89
N GLU A 250 7.85 16.45 -9.74
CA GLU A 250 7.24 16.76 -8.43
C GLU A 250 6.96 15.51 -7.59
N SER A 251 6.83 14.33 -8.22
CA SER A 251 6.37 13.11 -7.56
C SER A 251 7.51 12.23 -7.02
N TYR A 252 8.66 12.22 -7.70
CA TYR A 252 9.72 11.23 -7.44
C TYR A 252 11.05 11.83 -7.05
N TYR A 253 11.22 13.14 -7.20
CA TYR A 253 12.48 13.82 -6.96
C TYR A 253 12.41 14.74 -5.75
N TRP A 254 13.58 14.99 -5.17
CA TRP A 254 13.75 15.72 -3.93
C TRP A 254 14.78 16.82 -4.09
N ILE A 255 14.58 17.88 -3.32
CA ILE A 255 15.51 18.99 -3.19
C ILE A 255 15.71 19.31 -1.72
N LYS A 256 16.87 19.87 -1.39
CA LYS A 256 17.15 20.34 -0.04
C LYS A 256 16.62 21.76 0.11
N LYS A 257 15.79 22.03 1.12
CA LYS A 257 15.17 23.35 1.35
C LYS A 257 16.20 24.47 1.55
N THR A 258 17.39 24.14 2.05
CA THR A 258 18.48 25.08 2.30
C THR A 258 19.36 25.33 1.08
N ASP A 259 19.13 24.67 -0.07
CA ASP A 259 19.98 24.86 -1.23
C ASP A 259 19.77 26.29 -1.79
N PRO A 260 20.85 27.09 -2.00
CA PRO A 260 20.73 28.53 -2.30
C PRO A 260 19.87 28.83 -3.53
N ASN A 261 19.81 27.88 -4.46
CA ASN A 261 19.08 27.97 -5.73
C ASN A 261 17.57 27.70 -5.62
N TYR A 262 17.08 27.30 -4.43
CA TYR A 262 15.64 27.24 -4.17
C TYR A 262 15.03 28.66 -4.11
N ASN A 263 15.79 29.65 -3.65
CA ASN A 263 15.30 31.01 -3.42
C ASN A 263 15.65 32.01 -4.54
N SER A 264 16.55 31.65 -5.47
CA SER A 264 16.91 32.48 -6.62
C SER A 264 16.12 32.04 -7.86
N ALA A 265 15.10 32.82 -8.22
CA ALA A 265 14.25 32.56 -9.38
C ALA A 265 14.98 32.85 -10.71
N ILE A 266 15.93 31.98 -11.07
CA ILE A 266 16.49 31.92 -12.42
C ILE A 266 15.75 30.78 -13.13
N GLY A 267 14.64 31.12 -13.79
CA GLY A 267 13.82 30.16 -14.51
C GLY A 267 14.62 29.33 -15.52
N LEU A 268 14.15 28.12 -15.80
CA LEU A 268 14.87 27.17 -16.64
C LEU A 268 14.85 27.56 -18.13
N SER A 269 16.02 27.69 -18.75
CA SER A 269 16.16 27.96 -20.18
C SER A 269 15.83 26.73 -21.04
N LYS A 270 15.46 26.97 -22.31
CA LYS A 270 15.44 25.89 -23.31
C LYS A 270 16.86 25.37 -23.54
N CYS A 271 16.99 24.07 -23.81
CA CYS A 271 18.28 23.50 -24.20
C CYS A 271 18.67 23.99 -25.60
N ASN A 272 19.96 24.29 -25.79
CA ASN A 272 20.52 24.60 -27.10
C ASN A 272 21.06 23.29 -27.69
N TYR A 273 20.22 22.59 -28.45
CA TYR A 273 20.58 21.42 -29.24
C TYR A 273 20.38 21.72 -30.73
#